data_AF-X0WI61-F1
#
_entry.id   AF-X0WI61-F1
#
_cell.length_a   1.000
_cell.length_b   1.000
_cell.length_c   1.000
_cell.angle_alpha   90.00
_cell.angle_beta   90.00
_cell.angle_gamma   90.00
#
_symmetry.space_group_name_H-M   'P 1'
#
loop_
_entity.id
_entity.type
_entity.pdbx_description
1 polymer ?
#
loop_
_entity_poly.entity_id
_entity_poly.type
_entity_poly.pdbx_seq_one_letter_code
_entity_poly.pdbx_strand_id
1 'polypeptide(L)'
;MCSNVESCEKDMTNNSQAGKLIGRPMVGKKFLNVLLTLLLIFPAVLASADEKHDPKRVLTIFVFKQGLPWAYRIEESLRTALASETSFPIDLNVEHADLSRFSDKAYLSKLVDLYRYKYSKQQID
;
A
#
# COMPACT_ATOMS: atom_id res chain seq x y z
N MET A 1 29.18 -35.82 33.10
CA MET A 1 30.39 -36.41 33.72
C MET A 1 31.59 -35.56 33.36
N CYS A 2 32.67 -35.67 34.15
CA CYS A 2 33.82 -34.74 34.21
C CYS A 2 33.39 -33.37 34.77
N SER A 3 33.71 -32.92 35.99
CA SER A 3 34.90 -33.11 36.87
C SER A 3 36.12 -32.30 36.38
N ASN A 4 36.90 -31.61 37.24
CA ASN A 4 36.88 -31.44 38.70
C ASN A 4 37.64 -30.11 39.10
N VAL A 5 37.49 -29.53 40.31
CA VAL A 5 38.48 -29.52 41.45
C VAL A 5 39.92 -29.17 40.99
N GLU A 6 40.71 -28.22 41.53
CA GLU A 6 40.91 -27.63 42.89
C GLU A 6 41.43 -26.14 42.74
N SER A 7 42.07 -25.35 43.65
CA SER A 7 42.51 -25.40 45.06
C SER A 7 42.75 -23.98 45.65
N CYS A 8 43.19 -23.91 46.93
CA CYS A 8 43.78 -22.79 47.73
C CYS A 8 43.01 -21.44 47.81
N GLU A 9 42.68 -20.82 48.96
CA GLU A 9 43.20 -20.77 50.35
C GLU A 9 44.26 -19.67 50.64
N LYS A 10 43.88 -18.73 51.55
CA LYS A 10 44.70 -17.67 52.21
C LYS A 10 45.22 -16.56 51.26
N ASP A 11 45.36 -15.30 51.68
CA ASP A 11 45.91 -14.83 52.96
C ASP A 11 45.20 -13.65 53.65
N MET A 12 45.60 -13.36 54.89
CA MET A 12 45.10 -12.27 55.74
C MET A 12 46.05 -11.06 55.81
N THR A 13 45.67 -9.90 55.27
CA THR A 13 46.28 -8.61 55.66
C THR A 13 45.25 -7.51 55.94
N ASN A 14 44.97 -7.38 57.24
CA ASN A 14 44.33 -6.25 57.90
C ASN A 14 44.92 -4.88 57.50
N ASN A 15 44.07 -3.91 57.11
CA ASN A 15 44.22 -2.53 57.58
C ASN A 15 42.90 -1.75 57.58
N SER A 16 42.81 -0.75 58.47
CA SER A 16 41.73 0.22 58.57
C SER A 16 42.01 1.46 57.73
N GLN A 17 40.98 2.08 57.12
CA GLN A 17 40.55 3.42 57.55
C GLN A 17 39.28 3.96 56.86
N ALA A 18 38.51 4.70 57.67
CA ALA A 18 37.73 5.90 57.34
C ALA A 18 37.16 6.08 55.92
N GLY A 19 35.94 5.60 55.74
CA GLY A 19 34.77 6.41 55.34
C GLY A 19 34.91 7.50 54.26
N LYS A 20 34.23 7.28 53.13
CA LYS A 20 33.63 8.38 52.35
C LYS A 20 32.24 8.00 51.84
N LEU A 21 31.21 8.62 52.41
CA LEU A 21 29.84 8.54 51.89
C LEU A 21 29.78 9.33 50.58
N ILE A 22 29.68 8.63 49.46
CA ILE A 22 29.41 9.24 48.14
C ILE A 22 28.05 8.73 47.69
N GLY A 23 27.11 9.67 47.47
CA GLY A 23 25.70 9.35 47.32
C GLY A 23 25.39 8.53 46.07
N ARG A 24 24.44 7.59 46.18
CA ARG A 24 23.80 6.98 45.01
C ARG A 24 23.16 8.09 44.17
N PRO A 25 23.49 8.23 42.86
CA PRO A 25 22.76 9.14 41.99
C PRO A 25 21.34 8.59 41.81
N MET A 26 20.37 9.21 42.47
CA MET A 26 18.95 8.85 42.37
C MET A 26 18.37 9.36 41.04
N VAL A 27 18.88 8.83 39.92
CA VAL A 27 18.40 9.13 38.57
C VAL A 27 16.91 8.83 38.53
N GLY A 28 16.12 9.88 38.32
CA GLY A 28 14.71 9.86 38.70
C GLY A 28 13.89 8.87 37.86
N LYS A 29 13.23 7.91 38.52
CA LYS A 29 12.20 7.03 37.92
C LYS A 29 11.12 7.80 37.11
N LYS A 30 10.95 9.10 37.38
CA LYS A 30 10.06 10.00 36.63
C LYS A 30 10.47 10.15 35.15
N PHE A 31 11.74 10.14 34.79
CA PHE A 31 12.19 10.26 33.39
C PHE A 31 11.91 9.00 32.57
N LEU A 32 12.04 7.81 33.18
CA LEU A 32 11.72 6.54 32.52
C LEU A 32 10.23 6.47 32.13
N ASN A 33 9.34 6.92 33.01
CA ASN A 33 7.90 6.96 32.73
C ASN A 33 7.55 7.95 31.61
N VAL A 34 8.24 9.11 31.52
CA VAL A 34 8.00 10.11 30.46
C VAL A 34 8.36 9.55 29.08
N LEU A 35 9.49 8.83 28.97
CA LEU A 35 9.87 8.15 27.73
C LEU A 35 8.86 7.06 27.34
N LEU A 36 8.37 6.30 28.33
CA LEU A 36 7.39 5.24 28.11
C LEU A 36 6.01 5.79 27.68
N THR A 37 5.55 6.92 28.24
CA THR A 37 4.30 7.55 27.79
C THR A 37 4.43 8.21 26.42
N LEU A 38 5.60 8.75 26.08
CA LEU A 38 5.83 9.33 24.76
C LEU A 38 5.73 8.26 23.65
N LEU A 39 6.20 7.05 23.92
CA LEU A 39 6.11 5.91 23.00
C LEU A 39 4.66 5.44 22.76
N LEU A 40 3.75 5.65 23.71
CA LEU A 40 2.34 5.25 23.62
C LEU A 40 1.44 6.29 22.93
N ILE A 41 1.94 7.51 22.69
CA ILE A 41 1.16 8.61 22.06
C ILE A 41 1.40 8.67 20.54
N PHE A 42 2.44 8.02 20.03
CA PHE A 42 2.63 7.79 18.59
C PHE A 42 2.09 6.41 18.19
N PRO A 43 0.83 6.29 17.73
CA PRO A 43 0.45 5.13 16.92
C PRO A 43 1.36 5.14 15.69
N ALA A 44 2.13 4.07 15.50
CA ALA A 44 3.09 3.99 14.41
C ALA A 44 2.35 4.14 13.06
N VAL A 45 2.69 5.19 12.32
CA VAL A 45 2.18 5.42 10.96
C VAL A 45 2.86 4.43 10.02
N LEU A 46 2.45 3.16 10.11
CA LEU A 46 2.65 2.13 9.09
C LEU A 46 1.68 2.39 7.92
N ALA A 47 1.69 3.62 7.42
CA ALA A 47 1.25 3.88 6.07
C ALA A 47 2.33 3.30 5.16
N SER A 48 2.09 2.09 4.64
CA SER A 48 2.83 1.59 3.48
C SER A 48 2.81 2.69 2.42
N ALA A 49 3.99 3.03 1.90
CA ALA A 49 4.09 3.91 0.75
C ALA A 49 3.60 3.14 -0.49
N ASP A 50 2.28 3.07 -0.62
CA ASP A 50 1.58 2.66 -1.82
C ASP A 50 2.06 3.57 -2.96
N GLU A 51 2.89 3.02 -3.84
CA GLU A 51 3.46 3.80 -4.95
C GLU A 51 2.33 4.09 -5.92
N LYS A 52 1.77 5.31 -5.81
CA LYS A 52 0.66 5.77 -6.63
C LYS A 52 1.06 5.86 -8.10
N HIS A 53 0.99 4.73 -8.78
CA HIS A 53 0.97 4.64 -10.23
C HIS A 53 -0.24 5.44 -10.73
N ASP A 54 -0.02 6.36 -11.66
CA ASP A 54 -1.11 7.06 -12.33
C ASP A 54 -2.04 6.07 -13.04
N PRO A 55 -3.37 6.26 -12.99
CA PRO A 55 -4.32 5.28 -13.48
C PRO A 55 -4.22 5.11 -14.99
N LYS A 56 -4.06 3.85 -15.43
CA LYS A 56 -3.99 3.50 -16.84
C LYS A 56 -5.38 3.63 -17.47
N ARG A 57 -5.51 4.37 -18.58
CA ARG A 57 -6.82 4.71 -19.17
C ARG A 57 -7.11 3.81 -20.37
N VAL A 58 -8.05 2.89 -20.20
CA VAL A 58 -8.42 1.91 -21.23
C VAL A 58 -9.78 2.26 -21.80
N LEU A 59 -9.89 2.34 -23.12
CA LEU A 59 -11.16 2.58 -23.83
C LEU A 59 -11.69 1.28 -24.44
N THR A 60 -12.81 0.78 -23.93
CA THR A 60 -13.53 -0.34 -24.53
C THR A 60 -14.72 0.15 -25.36
N ILE A 61 -14.75 -0.21 -26.65
CA ILE A 61 -15.86 0.13 -27.55
C ILE A 61 -16.61 -1.16 -27.89
N PHE A 62 -17.85 -1.27 -27.41
CA PHE A 62 -18.72 -2.40 -27.71
C PHE A 62 -19.56 -2.13 -28.96
N VAL A 63 -19.51 -3.06 -29.93
CA VAL A 63 -20.24 -2.96 -31.21
C VAL A 63 -21.76 -3.15 -31.09
N PHE A 64 -22.24 -3.53 -29.92
CA PHE A 64 -23.65 -3.76 -29.61
C PHE A 64 -24.26 -2.62 -28.79
N LYS A 65 -25.59 -2.56 -28.73
CA LYS A 65 -26.30 -1.53 -27.96
C LYS A 65 -26.10 -1.67 -26.45
N GLN A 66 -26.15 -0.55 -25.74
CA GLN A 66 -26.21 -0.53 -24.27
C GLN A 66 -27.47 -1.24 -23.76
N GLY A 67 -27.39 -1.82 -22.55
CA GLY A 67 -28.55 -2.39 -21.86
C GLY A 67 -29.03 -3.74 -22.42
N LEU A 68 -28.16 -4.50 -23.10
CA LEU A 68 -28.40 -5.92 -23.36
C LEU A 68 -28.04 -6.74 -22.09
N PRO A 69 -28.93 -7.62 -21.58
CA PRO A 69 -28.67 -8.35 -20.34
C PRO A 69 -27.41 -9.24 -20.36
N TRP A 70 -27.01 -9.73 -21.54
CA TRP A 70 -25.77 -10.49 -21.72
C TRP A 70 -24.53 -9.59 -21.85
N ALA A 71 -24.67 -8.39 -22.42
CA ALA A 71 -23.58 -7.43 -22.55
C ALA A 71 -23.06 -6.97 -21.19
N TYR A 72 -23.99 -6.64 -20.28
CA TYR A 72 -23.66 -6.27 -18.92
C TYR A 72 -22.80 -7.34 -18.20
N ARG A 73 -22.99 -8.64 -18.50
CA ARG A 73 -22.14 -9.70 -17.94
C ARG A 73 -20.72 -9.69 -18.51
N ILE A 74 -20.54 -9.32 -19.77
CA ILE A 74 -19.22 -9.14 -20.37
C ILE A 74 -18.55 -7.89 -19.78
N GLU A 75 -19.25 -6.76 -19.74
CA GLU A 75 -18.80 -5.50 -19.14
C GLU A 75 -18.34 -5.68 -17.68
N GLU A 76 -19.14 -6.36 -16.86
CA GLU A 76 -18.82 -6.64 -15.46
C GLU A 76 -17.65 -7.62 -15.32
N SER A 77 -17.57 -8.67 -16.15
CA SER A 77 -16.44 -9.60 -16.15
C SER A 77 -15.12 -8.94 -16.54
N LEU A 78 -15.14 -8.03 -17.53
CA LEU A 78 -13.98 -7.24 -17.95
C LEU A 78 -13.54 -6.29 -16.84
N ARG A 79 -14.48 -5.57 -16.22
CA ARG A 79 -14.21 -4.67 -15.09
C ARG A 79 -13.63 -5.43 -13.89
N THR A 80 -14.18 -6.60 -13.59
CA THR A 80 -13.70 -7.47 -12.50
C THR A 80 -12.29 -7.96 -12.77
N ALA A 81 -12.03 -8.55 -13.94
CA ALA A 81 -10.72 -9.09 -14.32
C ALA A 81 -9.63 -8.00 -14.31
N LEU A 82 -9.90 -6.84 -14.92
CA LEU A 82 -8.95 -5.71 -14.92
C LEU A 82 -8.65 -5.21 -13.50
N ALA A 83 -9.63 -5.24 -12.58
CA ALA A 83 -9.44 -4.84 -11.18
C ALA A 83 -8.74 -5.92 -10.32
N SER A 84 -8.73 -7.19 -10.72
CA SER A 84 -8.12 -8.29 -9.96
C SER A 84 -6.77 -8.78 -10.51
N GLU A 85 -6.51 -8.61 -11.80
CA GLU A 85 -5.34 -9.17 -12.50
C GLU A 85 -4.22 -8.15 -12.75
N THR A 86 -4.44 -6.86 -12.46
CA THR A 86 -3.46 -5.79 -12.73
C THR A 86 -2.95 -5.13 -11.45
N SER A 87 -1.67 -4.75 -11.44
CA SER A 87 -0.97 -4.18 -10.27
C SER A 87 -1.01 -2.65 -10.20
N PHE A 88 -1.86 -2.01 -10.99
CA PHE A 88 -1.99 -0.56 -11.11
C PHE A 88 -3.48 -0.20 -11.32
N PRO A 89 -3.95 0.96 -10.85
CA PRO A 89 -5.34 1.35 -11.04
C PRO A 89 -5.68 1.54 -12.52
N ILE A 90 -6.89 1.11 -12.93
CA ILE A 90 -7.38 1.24 -14.31
C ILE A 90 -8.64 2.10 -14.35
N ASP A 91 -8.60 3.15 -15.17
CA ASP A 91 -9.76 3.97 -15.54
C ASP A 91 -10.39 3.40 -16.83
N LEU A 92 -11.33 2.48 -16.64
CA LEU A 92 -12.03 1.78 -17.72
C LEU A 92 -13.20 2.61 -18.27
N ASN A 93 -12.94 3.28 -19.39
CA ASN A 93 -13.93 3.99 -20.19
C ASN A 93 -14.67 3.01 -21.10
N VAL A 94 -16.00 3.08 -21.13
CA VAL A 94 -16.87 2.14 -21.88
C VAL A 94 -17.83 2.89 -22.79
N GLU A 95 -17.78 2.60 -24.09
CA GLU A 95 -18.64 3.17 -25.11
C GLU A 95 -19.44 2.08 -25.83
N HIS A 96 -20.67 2.43 -26.25
CA HIS A 96 -21.50 1.56 -27.10
C HIS A 96 -21.67 2.21 -28.47
N ALA A 97 -21.41 1.43 -29.52
CA ALA A 97 -21.40 1.88 -30.90
C ALA A 97 -22.66 1.48 -31.69
N ASP A 98 -23.62 0.77 -31.09
CA ASP A 98 -24.93 0.40 -31.68
C ASP A 98 -24.88 -0.18 -33.13
N LEU A 99 -23.75 -0.72 -33.59
CA LEU A 99 -23.51 -1.14 -34.98
C LEU A 99 -24.42 -2.28 -35.44
N SER A 100 -24.99 -3.05 -34.49
CA SER A 100 -26.05 -4.03 -34.75
C SER A 100 -27.38 -3.41 -35.22
N ARG A 101 -27.54 -2.09 -35.12
CA ARG A 101 -28.68 -1.29 -35.61
C ARG A 101 -28.27 -0.35 -36.75
N PHE A 102 -27.09 0.26 -36.62
CA PHE A 102 -26.57 1.26 -37.56
C PHE A 102 -25.23 0.78 -38.13
N SER A 103 -25.30 -0.11 -39.12
CA SER A 103 -24.13 -0.78 -39.74
C SER A 103 -23.57 -0.05 -40.97
N ASP A 104 -24.08 1.14 -41.30
CA ASP A 104 -23.67 1.87 -42.49
C ASP A 104 -22.33 2.62 -42.33
N LYS A 105 -21.66 2.86 -43.45
CA LYS A 105 -20.31 3.46 -43.48
C LYS A 105 -20.29 4.92 -43.04
N ALA A 106 -21.38 5.67 -43.23
CA ALA A 106 -21.45 7.08 -42.86
C ALA A 106 -21.65 7.24 -41.34
N TYR A 107 -22.46 6.38 -40.73
CA TYR A 107 -22.57 6.27 -39.26
C TYR A 107 -21.24 5.86 -38.63
N LEU A 108 -20.59 4.80 -39.15
CA LEU A 108 -19.29 4.36 -38.64
C LEU A 108 -18.22 5.46 -38.74
N SER A 109 -18.14 6.20 -39.86
CA SER A 109 -17.23 7.36 -39.97
C SER A 109 -17.50 8.41 -38.90
N LYS A 110 -18.78 8.76 -38.67
CA LYS A 110 -19.17 9.75 -37.66
C LYS A 110 -18.85 9.31 -36.24
N LEU A 111 -18.96 8.01 -35.92
CA LEU A 111 -18.49 7.48 -34.63
C LEU A 111 -16.97 7.58 -34.48
N VAL A 112 -16.20 7.22 -35.51
CA VAL A 112 -14.73 7.33 -35.48
C VAL A 112 -14.30 8.78 -35.25
N ASP A 113 -14.92 9.73 -35.94
CA ASP A 113 -14.60 11.16 -35.77
C ASP A 113 -15.07 11.71 -34.42
N LEU A 114 -16.21 11.25 -33.90
CA LEU A 114 -16.69 11.56 -32.55
C LEU A 114 -15.74 11.05 -31.47
N TYR A 115 -15.30 9.79 -31.54
CA TYR A 115 -14.38 9.22 -30.56
C TYR A 115 -12.99 9.86 -30.64
N ARG A 116 -12.46 10.12 -31.84
CA ARG A 116 -11.23 10.92 -32.03
C ARG A 116 -11.33 12.28 -31.33
N TYR A 117 -12.44 12.99 -31.50
CA TYR A 117 -12.65 14.28 -30.84
C TYR A 117 -12.77 14.13 -29.31
N LYS A 118 -13.63 13.21 -28.84
CA LYS A 118 -13.92 12.98 -27.41
C LYS A 118 -12.67 12.62 -26.61
N TYR A 119 -11.80 11.77 -27.16
CA TYR A 119 -10.59 11.29 -26.49
C TYR A 119 -9.31 12.06 -26.87
N SER A 120 -9.39 13.07 -27.76
CA SER A 120 -8.23 13.87 -28.24
C SER A 120 -7.34 14.51 -27.17
N LYS A 121 -7.85 14.69 -25.94
CA LYS A 121 -7.15 15.32 -24.80
C LYS A 121 -6.75 14.31 -23.72
N GLN A 122 -6.94 13.02 -23.96
CA GLN A 122 -6.65 11.95 -23.02
C GLN A 122 -5.63 10.99 -23.66
N GLN A 123 -4.57 10.66 -22.92
CA GLN A 123 -3.74 9.53 -23.28
C GLN A 123 -4.52 8.27 -22.90
N ILE A 124 -5.04 7.60 -23.92
CA ILE A 124 -5.70 6.30 -23.86
C ILE A 124 -4.69 5.25 -24.35
N ASP A 125 -4.71 4.08 -23.71
CA ASP A 125 -3.90 2.90 -24.03
C ASP A 125 -4.67 1.81 -24.79
#